data_AF-A0A962V1L2-F1
#
_entry.id   AF-A0A962V1L2-F1
#
_cell.length_a   1.000
_cell.length_b   1.000
_cell.length_c   1.000
_cell.angle_alpha   90.00
_cell.angle_beta   90.00
_cell.angle_gamma   90.00
#
_symmetry.space_group_name_H-M   'P 1'
#
loop_
_entity.id
_entity.type
_entity.pdbx_description
1 polymer ?
#
loop_
_entity_poly.entity_id
_entity_poly.type
_entity_poly.pdbx_seq_one_letter_code
_entity_poly.pdbx_strand_id
1 'polypeptide(L)'
;VIDRAILDALCRLENITYQEAIRHNLPAIDPAQLSPDLAGFDLTAWLASLKPRNNIYARHTVGLVDPITAAEQENPVQDGLPETLEEVIAAYG
;
A
#
# COMPACT_ATOMS: atom_id res chain seq x y z
N VAL A 1 -11.94 -3.52 -7.12
CA VAL A 1 -12.68 -2.23 -6.96
C VAL A 1 -13.71 -2.36 -5.84
N ILE A 2 -14.42 -3.49 -5.77
CA ILE A 2 -15.47 -3.77 -4.78
C ILE A 2 -14.96 -3.78 -3.33
N ASP A 3 -13.83 -4.44 -3.04
CA ASP A 3 -13.33 -4.57 -1.66
C ASP A 3 -13.06 -3.21 -1.00
N ARG A 4 -12.49 -2.28 -1.79
CA ARG A 4 -12.25 -0.90 -1.36
C ARG A 4 -13.56 -0.15 -1.09
N ALA A 5 -14.57 -0.36 -1.92
CA ALA A 5 -15.88 0.25 -1.74
C ALA A 5 -16.61 -0.30 -0.51
N ILE A 6 -16.52 -1.61 -0.26
CA ILE A 6 -17.06 -2.26 0.94
C ILE A 6 -16.39 -1.71 2.19
N LEU A 7 -15.07 -1.60 2.19
CA LEU A 7 -14.32 -1.08 3.33
C LEU A 7 -14.62 0.41 3.59
N ASP A 8 -14.73 1.23 2.53
CA ASP A 8 -15.15 2.63 2.67
C ASP A 8 -16.57 2.73 3.25
N ALA A 9 -17.51 1.91 2.76
CA ALA A 9 -18.87 1.86 3.28
C ALA A 9 -18.90 1.44 4.76
N LEU A 10 -18.12 0.42 5.15
CA LEU A 10 -17.98 -0.01 6.54
C LEU A 10 -17.48 1.11 7.44
N CYS A 11 -16.42 1.83 7.03
CA CYS A 11 -15.89 2.95 7.80
C CYS A 11 -16.93 4.07 7.99
N ARG A 12 -17.71 4.37 6.93
CA ARG A 12 -18.79 5.36 6.98
C ARG A 12 -19.93 4.94 7.90
N LEU A 13 -20.33 3.67 7.85
CA LEU A 13 -21.39 3.12 8.71
C LEU A 13 -21.01 3.18 10.19
N GLU A 14 -19.76 2.86 10.51
CA GLU A 14 -19.21 2.89 11.87
C GLU A 14 -18.78 4.31 12.32
N ASN A 15 -18.83 5.29 11.42
CA ASN A 15 -18.38 6.67 11.66
C ASN A 15 -16.93 6.76 12.19
N ILE A 16 -16.02 6.02 11.56
CA ILE A 16 -14.60 5.98 11.90
C ILE A 16 -13.72 6.21 10.68
N THR A 17 -12.46 6.52 10.93
CA THR A 17 -11.44 6.60 9.89
C THR A 17 -11.00 5.20 9.43
N TYR A 18 -10.46 5.13 8.22
CA TYR A 18 -9.83 3.91 7.70
C TYR A 18 -8.74 3.36 8.64
N GLN A 19 -7.94 4.24 9.25
CA GLN A 19 -6.87 3.82 10.16
C GLN A 19 -7.42 3.15 11.41
N GLU A 20 -8.50 3.66 11.98
CA GLU A 20 -9.19 3.04 13.12
C GLU A 20 -9.77 1.67 12.73
N ALA A 21 -10.41 1.57 11.56
CA ALA A 21 -10.95 0.31 11.06
C ALA A 21 -9.87 -0.78 10.93
N ILE A 22 -8.69 -0.43 10.41
CA ILE A 22 -7.55 -1.35 10.30
C ILE A 22 -6.96 -1.67 11.68
N ARG A 23 -6.76 -0.68 12.57
CA ARG A 23 -6.24 -0.91 13.93
C ARG A 23 -7.13 -1.83 14.77
N HIS A 24 -8.43 -1.82 14.51
CA HIS A 24 -9.41 -2.71 15.16
C HIS A 24 -9.65 -4.02 14.39
N ASN A 25 -8.95 -4.23 13.27
CA ASN A 25 -9.16 -5.36 12.36
C ASN A 25 -10.64 -5.58 11.98
N LEU A 26 -11.40 -4.50 11.77
CA LEU A 26 -12.80 -4.59 11.36
C LEU A 26 -13.05 -5.36 10.06
N PRO A 27 -12.14 -5.37 9.06
CA PRO A 27 -12.30 -6.24 7.89
C PRO A 27 -12.17 -7.73 8.21
N ALA A 28 -11.89 -8.10 9.47
CA ALA A 28 -11.71 -9.47 9.94
C ALA A 28 -10.62 -10.22 9.14
N ILE A 29 -9.46 -9.59 8.98
CA ILE A 29 -8.33 -10.21 8.28
C ILE A 29 -7.84 -11.39 9.14
N ASP A 30 -7.89 -12.58 8.54
CA ASP A 30 -7.37 -13.81 9.12
C ASP A 30 -6.10 -14.22 8.36
N PRO A 31 -4.91 -14.04 8.97
CA PRO A 31 -3.65 -14.35 8.31
C PRO A 31 -3.50 -15.83 7.96
N ALA A 32 -4.12 -16.74 8.72
CA ALA A 32 -4.02 -18.17 8.47
C ALA A 32 -4.78 -18.61 7.21
N GLN A 33 -5.83 -17.86 6.82
CA GLN A 33 -6.53 -18.09 5.55
C GLN A 33 -5.77 -17.56 4.33
N LEU A 34 -4.93 -16.55 4.54
CA LEU A 34 -4.14 -15.93 3.46
C LEU A 34 -2.86 -16.71 3.18
N SER A 35 -2.17 -17.16 4.23
CA SER A 35 -0.90 -17.86 4.10
C SER A 35 -0.66 -18.81 5.29
N PRO A 36 -0.48 -20.13 5.06
CA PRO A 36 -0.32 -21.09 6.15
C PRO A 36 0.86 -20.84 7.09
N ASP A 37 1.92 -20.20 6.61
CA ASP A 37 3.11 -19.83 7.39
C ASP A 37 2.85 -18.71 8.42
N LEU A 38 1.73 -17.99 8.29
CA LEU A 38 1.29 -16.99 9.27
C LEU A 38 0.34 -17.57 10.33
N ALA A 39 0.13 -18.89 10.37
CA ALA A 39 -0.67 -19.51 11.40
C ALA A 39 -0.13 -19.19 12.80
N GLY A 40 -1.01 -18.71 13.69
CA GLY A 40 -0.66 -18.31 15.05
C GLY A 40 -0.07 -16.90 15.18
N PHE A 41 0.12 -16.16 14.08
CA PHE A 41 0.48 -14.74 14.16
C PHE A 41 -0.71 -13.92 14.65
N ASP A 42 -0.52 -13.19 15.75
CA ASP A 42 -1.55 -12.29 16.29
C ASP A 42 -1.61 -10.98 15.49
N LEU A 43 -2.27 -11.06 14.33
CA LEU A 43 -2.45 -9.91 13.44
C LEU A 43 -3.24 -8.79 14.12
N THR A 44 -4.25 -9.12 14.93
CA THR A 44 -5.09 -8.11 15.60
C THR A 44 -4.26 -7.29 16.59
N ALA A 45 -3.45 -7.95 17.45
CA ALA A 45 -2.57 -7.23 18.37
C ALA A 45 -1.50 -6.42 17.63
N TRP A 46 -0.95 -6.97 16.54
CA TRP A 46 0.01 -6.26 15.71
C TRP A 46 -0.60 -4.99 15.07
N LEU A 47 -1.79 -5.08 14.46
CA LEU A 47 -2.50 -3.95 13.87
C LEU A 47 -2.82 -2.88 14.92
N ALA A 48 -3.24 -3.28 16.11
CA ALA A 48 -3.51 -2.36 17.22
C ALA A 48 -2.24 -1.56 17.67
N SER A 49 -1.04 -2.10 17.44
CA SER A 49 0.22 -1.44 17.77
C SER A 49 0.65 -0.34 16.77
N LEU A 50 0.10 -0.34 15.55
CA LEU A 50 0.57 0.51 14.45
C LEU A 50 0.19 1.98 14.63
N LYS A 51 1.19 2.87 14.67
CA LYS A 51 0.94 4.32 14.76
C LYS A 51 0.98 4.96 13.35
N PRO A 52 -0.03 5.77 12.99
CA PRO A 52 0.01 6.59 11.79
C PRO A 52 1.29 7.44 11.74
N ARG A 53 1.91 7.55 10.56
CA ARG A 53 2.97 8.53 10.34
C ARG A 53 2.34 9.86 9.96
N ASN A 54 2.93 10.96 10.46
CA ASN A 54 2.50 12.32 10.12
C ASN A 54 3.04 12.80 8.77
N ASN A 55 3.93 12.02 8.16
CA ASN A 55 4.49 12.27 6.84
C ASN A 55 4.44 11.00 6.00
N ILE A 56 4.33 11.20 4.69
CA ILE A 56 4.49 10.16 3.68
C ILE A 56 5.48 10.68 2.65
N TYR A 57 6.37 9.81 2.20
CA TYR A 57 7.22 10.11 1.06
C TYR A 57 6.43 9.77 -0.20
N ALA A 58 6.26 10.75 -1.09
CA ALA A 58 5.85 10.44 -2.45
C ALA A 58 7.03 9.75 -3.13
N ARG A 59 6.81 8.56 -3.66
CA ARG A 59 7.76 7.83 -4.50
C ARG A 59 7.06 7.46 -5.79
N HIS A 60 7.70 7.70 -6.93
CA HIS A 60 7.28 7.06 -8.17
C HIS A 60 7.52 5.55 -7.99
N THR A 61 6.47 4.76 -8.13
CA THR A 61 6.58 3.31 -8.12
C THR A 61 6.65 2.85 -9.56
N VAL A 62 7.65 2.02 -9.90
CA VAL A 62 7.67 1.32 -11.19
C VAL A 62 6.65 0.18 -11.10
N GLY A 63 5.53 0.35 -11.77
CA GLY A 63 4.48 -0.62 -11.97
C GLY A 63 4.73 -1.50 -13.20
N LEU A 64 3.78 -2.41 -13.46
CA LEU A 64 3.88 -3.41 -14.53
C LEU A 64 4.04 -2.81 -15.94
N VAL A 65 3.59 -1.58 -16.13
CA VAL A 65 3.56 -0.90 -17.43
C VAL A 65 4.60 0.22 -17.52
N ASP A 66 5.38 0.43 -16.46
CA ASP A 66 6.37 1.47 -16.43
C ASP A 66 7.66 1.00 -17.11
N PRO A 67 8.38 1.89 -17.80
CA PRO A 67 9.62 1.54 -18.47
C PRO A 67 10.63 0.94 -17.48
N ILE A 68 11.18 -0.22 -17.81
CA ILE A 68 12.26 -0.80 -17.02
C ILE A 68 13.57 -0.08 -17.37
N THR A 69 13.79 0.17 -18.65
CA THR A 69 14.98 0.83 -19.19
C THR A 69 14.63 2.15 -19.86
N ALA A 70 15.61 3.03 -20.03
CA ALA A 70 15.45 4.29 -20.77
C ALA A 70 14.97 4.08 -22.22
N ALA A 71 15.22 2.90 -22.82
CA ALA A 71 14.78 2.60 -24.19
C ALA A 71 13.26 2.33 -24.30
N GLU A 72 12.61 1.98 -23.20
CA GLU A 72 11.16 1.72 -23.12
C GLU A 72 10.36 3.00 -22.82
N GLN A 73 11.03 4.10 -22.55
CA GLN A 73 10.41 5.38 -22.22
C GLN A 73 10.03 6.14 -23.48
N GLU A 74 8.74 6.13 -23.83
CA GLU A 74 8.24 6.81 -25.02
C GLU A 74 7.84 8.27 -24.75
N ASN A 75 7.27 8.56 -23.57
CA ASN A 75 6.66 9.85 -23.24
C ASN A 75 7.10 10.34 -21.85
N PRO A 76 8.27 10.98 -21.72
CA PRO A 76 8.76 11.46 -20.43
C PRO A 76 7.84 12.54 -19.84
N VAL A 77 7.52 12.42 -18.56
CA VAL A 77 6.69 13.36 -17.79
C VAL A 77 7.45 14.65 -17.48
N GLN A 78 8.78 14.57 -17.34
CA GLN A 78 9.67 15.73 -17.08
C GLN A 78 9.35 16.50 -15.78
N ASP A 79 8.86 15.81 -14.75
CA ASP A 79 8.57 16.39 -13.43
C ASP A 79 9.79 16.41 -12.48
N GLY A 80 10.94 15.92 -12.96
CA GLY A 80 12.18 15.81 -12.20
C GLY A 80 12.26 14.58 -11.29
N LEU A 81 11.31 13.64 -11.41
CA LEU A 81 11.35 12.35 -10.75
C LEU A 81 11.89 11.26 -11.70
N PRO A 82 12.46 10.17 -11.16
CA PRO A 82 12.79 8.98 -11.95
C PRO A 82 11.55 8.38 -12.61
N GLU A 83 11.67 8.00 -13.88
CA GLU A 83 10.58 7.44 -14.69
C GLU A 83 10.85 5.99 -15.13
N THR A 84 12.10 5.51 -14.98
CA THR A 84 12.48 4.11 -15.27
C THR A 84 13.00 3.37 -14.03
N LEU A 85 13.00 2.04 -14.05
CA LEU A 85 13.59 1.25 -12.95
C LEU A 85 15.08 1.57 -12.75
N GLU A 86 15.84 1.75 -13.83
CA GLU A 86 17.26 2.12 -13.76
C GLU A 86 17.46 3.46 -13.05
N GLU A 87 16.63 4.46 -13.34
CA GLU A 87 16.68 5.76 -12.70
C GLU A 87 16.24 5.70 -11.22
N VAL A 88 15.22 4.89 -10.91
CA VAL A 88 14.74 4.68 -9.53
C VAL A 88 15.85 4.06 -8.68
N ILE A 89 16.54 3.04 -9.19
CA ILE A 89 17.69 2.42 -8.52
C ILE A 89 18.82 3.45 -8.35
N ALA A 90 19.16 4.20 -9.40
CA ALA A 90 20.22 5.21 -9.33
C ALA A 90 19.91 6.34 -8.32
N ALA A 91 18.64 6.74 -8.19
CA ALA A 91 18.21 7.81 -7.30
C ALA A 91 18.02 7.35 -5.84
N TYR A 92 17.56 6.12 -5.62
CA TYR A 92 17.07 5.68 -4.30
C TYR A 92 17.74 4.42 -3.72
N GLY A 93 18.48 3.64 -4.53
CA GLY A 93 19.14 2.39 -4.11
C GLY A 93 18.27 1.16 -4.28
#